data_AF-A0A7D5VAZ1-F1
#
_entry.id   AF-A0A7D5VAZ1-F1
#
_cell.length_a   1.000
_cell.length_b   1.000
_cell.length_c   1.000
_cell.angle_alpha   90.00
_cell.angle_beta   90.00
_cell.angle_gamma   90.00
#
_symmetry.space_group_name_H-M   'P 1'
#
loop_
_entity.id
_entity.type
_entity.pdbx_description
1 polymer ?
#
loop_
_entity_poly.entity_id
_entity_poly.type
_entity_poly.pdbx_seq_one_letter_code
_entity_poly.pdbx_strand_id
1 'polypeptide(L)'
;MKRNLLELQHSQTARTVAQLNTLISESSMVCTILAISPHNTVRQPTQTANFNALIVHEHDWYLLRGAPMTVLHQLLPEITTVHRVFFIAELINDLASSSLENAADCLVSLQPCLLCSESRDRLYSLTMPYQGFSEIKLSISSPH
;
A
#
# COMPACT_ATOMS: atom_id res chain seq x y z
N MET A 1 12.60 -18.38 16.11
CA MET A 1 12.08 -17.32 16.99
C MET A 1 10.66 -16.99 16.55
N LYS A 2 9.72 -16.83 17.50
CA LYS A 2 8.34 -16.43 17.20
C LYS A 2 8.31 -14.92 16.98
N ARG A 3 7.88 -14.48 15.80
CA ARG A 3 7.72 -13.05 15.46
C ARG A 3 6.46 -12.53 16.15
N ASN A 4 6.50 -11.35 16.74
CA ASN A 4 5.30 -10.72 17.29
C ASN A 4 4.64 -9.88 16.19
N LEU A 5 3.54 -10.38 15.64
CA LEU A 5 2.84 -9.73 14.53
C LEU A 5 1.67 -8.90 15.07
N LEU A 6 1.69 -7.60 14.77
CA LEU A 6 0.75 -6.61 15.26
C LEU A 6 0.03 -5.94 14.08
N GLU A 7 -1.29 -5.90 14.12
CA GLU A 7 -2.07 -5.20 13.09
C GLU A 7 -2.25 -3.73 13.45
N LEU A 8 -1.92 -2.86 12.49
CA LEU A 8 -2.19 -1.43 12.55
C LEU A 8 -3.61 -1.15 12.08
N GLN A 9 -4.46 -0.67 12.99
CA GLN A 9 -5.83 -0.30 12.67
C GLN A 9 -5.88 1.07 11.99
N HIS A 10 -6.29 1.09 10.72
CA HIS A 10 -6.58 2.34 10.03
C HIS A 10 -7.92 2.90 10.49
N SER A 11 -7.95 4.18 10.89
CA SER A 11 -9.19 4.86 11.33
C SER A 11 -9.32 6.25 10.73
N GLN A 12 -8.26 7.06 10.78
CA GLN A 12 -8.16 8.37 10.15
C GLN A 12 -6.81 8.48 9.45
N THR A 13 -6.78 9.03 8.24
CA THR A 13 -5.56 9.15 7.42
C THR A 13 -4.42 9.81 8.19
N ALA A 14 -4.63 10.98 8.78
CA ALA A 14 -3.58 11.70 9.51
C ALA A 14 -3.02 10.90 10.70
N ARG A 15 -3.88 10.21 11.45
CA ARG A 15 -3.46 9.38 12.58
C ARG A 15 -2.65 8.17 12.11
N THR A 16 -3.10 7.49 11.05
CA THR A 16 -2.39 6.35 10.49
C THR A 16 -1.04 6.77 9.92
N VAL A 17 -0.96 7.90 9.21
CA VAL A 17 0.32 8.45 8.71
C VAL A 17 1.26 8.77 9.86
N ALA A 18 0.78 9.42 10.93
CA ALA A 18 1.60 9.70 12.11
C ALA A 18 2.14 8.41 12.75
N GLN A 19 1.31 7.38 12.91
CA GLN A 19 1.74 6.08 13.45
C GLN A 19 2.80 5.40 12.57
N LEU A 20 2.60 5.39 11.24
CA LEU A 20 3.57 4.84 10.30
C LEU A 20 4.89 5.61 10.36
N ASN A 21 4.84 6.94 10.37
CA ASN A 21 6.05 7.77 10.47
C ASN A 21 6.84 7.49 11.75
N THR A 22 6.15 7.33 12.89
CA THR A 22 6.80 6.95 14.15
C THR A 22 7.53 5.61 13.98
N LEU A 23 6.83 4.56 13.54
CA LEU A 23 7.39 3.22 13.40
C LEU A 23 8.54 3.15 12.37
N ILE A 24 8.45 3.91 11.30
CA ILE A 24 9.48 3.94 10.24
C ILE A 24 10.73 4.72 10.70
N SER A 25 10.56 5.72 11.57
CA SER A 25 11.66 6.55 12.08
C SER A 25 12.39 5.94 13.28
N GLU A 26 11.86 4.85 13.85
CA GLU A 26 12.50 4.16 14.97
C GLU A 26 13.83 3.51 14.57
N SER A 27 14.83 3.59 15.45
CA SER A 27 16.18 3.06 15.18
C SER A 27 16.23 1.52 15.12
N SER A 28 15.25 0.85 15.74
CA SER A 28 15.03 -0.59 15.68
C SER A 28 14.44 -1.08 14.35
N MET A 29 14.05 -0.16 13.46
CA MET A 29 13.46 -0.49 12.17
C MET A 29 14.50 -1.19 11.28
N VAL A 30 14.18 -2.43 10.90
CA VAL A 30 15.00 -3.26 10.01
C VAL A 30 14.69 -2.92 8.56
N CYS A 31 13.42 -2.96 8.19
CA CYS A 31 12.94 -2.55 6.87
C CYS A 31 11.43 -2.25 6.87
N THR A 32 10.97 -1.61 5.79
CA THR A 32 9.55 -1.46 5.49
C THR A 32 9.27 -2.01 4.09
N ILE A 33 8.22 -2.81 3.92
CA ILE A 33 7.75 -3.32 2.63
C ILE A 33 6.40 -2.68 2.32
N LEU A 34 6.29 -2.02 1.17
CA LEU A 34 5.06 -1.41 0.67
C LEU A 34 4.48 -2.26 -0.47
N ALA A 35 3.17 -2.40 -0.51
CA ALA A 35 2.49 -3.11 -1.59
C ALA A 35 1.15 -2.48 -1.93
N ILE A 36 0.72 -2.69 -3.17
CA ILE A 36 -0.54 -2.16 -3.68
C ILE A 36 -1.40 -3.35 -4.14
N SER A 37 -2.63 -3.42 -3.66
CA SER A 37 -3.63 -4.43 -4.06
C SER A 37 -4.79 -3.76 -4.79
N PRO A 38 -5.38 -4.35 -5.84
CA PRO A 38 -6.53 -3.78 -6.51
C PRO A 38 -7.76 -3.76 -5.58
N HIS A 39 -8.66 -2.80 -5.79
CA HIS A 39 -9.92 -2.74 -5.05
C HIS A 39 -10.92 -3.76 -5.63
N ASN A 40 -11.47 -4.64 -4.80
CA ASN A 40 -12.28 -5.78 -5.24
C ASN A 40 -13.78 -5.48 -5.42
N THR A 41 -14.20 -4.21 -5.59
CA THR A 41 -15.62 -3.88 -5.80
C THR A 41 -15.94 -3.57 -7.25
N VAL A 42 -16.73 -4.47 -7.84
CA VAL A 42 -17.36 -4.41 -9.18
C VAL A 42 -18.30 -3.19 -9.36
N ARG A 43 -18.35 -2.21 -8.44
CA ARG A 43 -19.49 -1.28 -8.35
C ARG A 43 -19.19 0.21 -8.53
N GLN A 44 -17.94 0.67 -8.57
CA GLN A 44 -17.66 2.08 -8.90
C GLN A 44 -16.35 2.24 -9.69
N PRO A 45 -16.36 2.89 -10.86
CA PRO A 45 -15.19 3.02 -11.73
C PRO A 45 -14.13 4.04 -11.23
N THR A 46 -14.22 4.51 -9.98
CA THR A 46 -13.44 5.67 -9.50
C THR A 46 -12.61 5.45 -8.24
N GLN A 47 -12.62 4.25 -7.62
CA GLN A 47 -11.83 3.95 -6.42
C GLN A 47 -10.89 2.77 -6.68
N THR A 48 -9.66 3.05 -7.13
CA THR A 48 -8.45 3.32 -6.32
C THR A 48 -8.01 2.09 -5.54
N ALA A 49 -6.84 1.55 -5.90
CA ALA A 49 -6.18 0.45 -5.22
C ALA A 49 -6.06 0.66 -3.69
N ASN A 50 -5.72 -0.39 -2.95
CA ASN A 50 -5.44 -0.31 -1.53
C ASN A 50 -3.93 -0.42 -1.29
N PHE A 51 -3.49 0.30 -0.27
CA PHE A 51 -2.14 0.32 0.24
C PHE A 51 -1.98 -0.68 1.39
N ASN A 52 -0.90 -1.45 1.34
CA ASN A 52 -0.49 -2.36 2.40
C ASN A 52 0.96 -2.05 2.78
N ALA A 53 1.28 -2.16 4.07
CA ALA A 53 2.63 -1.98 4.57
C ALA A 53 2.97 -3.01 5.63
N LEU A 54 4.18 -3.54 5.57
CA LEU A 54 4.79 -4.33 6.63
C LEU A 54 6.04 -3.60 7.11
N ILE A 55 6.04 -3.15 8.36
CA ILE A 55 7.19 -2.53 9.01
C ILE A 55 7.80 -3.58 9.93
N VAL A 56 9.06 -3.92 9.70
CA VAL A 56 9.78 -4.95 10.43
C VAL A 56 10.74 -4.27 11.39
N HIS A 57 10.52 -4.48 12.69
CA HIS A 57 11.50 -4.26 13.74
C HIS A 57 12.10 -5.60 14.15
N GLU A 58 13.19 -5.61 14.92
CA GLU A 58 13.95 -6.82 15.26
C GLU A 58 13.07 -8.00 15.75
N HIS A 59 12.06 -7.72 16.57
CA HIS A 59 11.17 -8.73 17.16
C HIS A 59 9.69 -8.51 16.83
N ASP A 60 9.31 -7.28 16.48
CA ASP A 60 7.94 -6.85 16.25
C ASP A 60 7.70 -6.51 14.78
N TRP A 61 6.61 -7.02 14.23
CA TRP A 61 6.21 -6.84 12.85
C TRP A 61 4.88 -6.11 12.84
N TYR A 62 4.83 -4.94 12.23
CA TYR A 62 3.63 -4.11 12.17
C TYR A 62 3.03 -4.16 10.78
N LEU A 63 1.81 -4.66 10.68
CA LEU A 63 1.12 -4.89 9.42
C LEU A 63 -0.08 -3.95 9.27
N LEU A 64 -0.06 -3.13 8.23
CA LEU A 64 -1.20 -2.35 7.76
C LEU A 64 -1.74 -2.99 6.49
N ARG A 65 -3.05 -3.28 6.47
CA ARG A 65 -3.72 -3.90 5.32
C ARG A 65 -4.89 -3.06 4.85
N GLY A 66 -5.11 -3.00 3.55
CA GLY A 66 -6.32 -2.40 2.98
C GLY A 66 -6.47 -0.90 3.26
N ALA A 67 -5.38 -0.16 3.48
CA ALA A 67 -5.45 1.28 3.72
C ALA A 67 -5.74 2.04 2.41
N PRO A 68 -6.43 3.18 2.45
CA PRO A 68 -6.67 3.97 1.25
C PRO A 68 -5.36 4.57 0.72
N MET A 69 -5.24 4.74 -0.60
CA MET A 69 -4.05 5.35 -1.24
C MET A 69 -3.69 6.72 -0.69
N THR A 70 -4.66 7.47 -0.16
CA THR A 70 -4.42 8.77 0.48
C THR A 70 -3.42 8.69 1.63
N VAL A 71 -3.36 7.56 2.34
CA VAL A 71 -2.33 7.29 3.37
C VAL A 71 -0.95 7.22 2.73
N LEU A 72 -0.79 6.44 1.65
CA LEU A 72 0.49 6.32 0.94
C LEU A 72 0.94 7.66 0.37
N HIS A 73 0.03 8.44 -0.25
CA HIS A 73 0.37 9.75 -0.81
C HIS A 73 0.88 10.74 0.25
N GLN A 74 0.32 10.72 1.45
CA GLN A 74 0.79 11.54 2.57
C GLN A 74 2.05 11.00 3.21
N LEU A 75 2.26 9.68 3.18
CA LEU A 75 3.45 9.02 3.71
C LEU A 75 4.68 9.20 2.80
N LEU A 76 4.47 9.24 1.48
CA LEU A 76 5.53 9.22 0.47
C LEU A 76 6.64 10.26 0.70
N PRO A 77 6.34 11.55 0.95
CA PRO A 77 7.37 12.56 1.20
C PRO A 77 8.30 12.20 2.36
N GLU A 78 7.75 11.66 3.44
CA GLU A 78 8.45 11.35 4.68
C GLU A 78 9.41 10.16 4.51
N ILE A 79 8.93 9.09 3.87
CA ILE A 79 9.69 7.85 3.70
C ILE A 79 10.82 7.97 2.66
N THR A 80 10.86 9.04 1.86
CA THR A 80 11.96 9.28 0.91
C THR A 80 13.30 9.54 1.60
N THR A 81 13.28 9.94 2.87
CA THR A 81 14.46 10.24 3.68
C THR A 81 14.98 9.03 4.46
N VAL A 82 14.24 7.92 4.42
CA VAL A 82 14.49 6.73 5.25
C VAL A 82 15.19 5.65 4.44
N HIS A 83 16.23 5.07 5.03
CA HIS A 83 16.92 3.93 4.43
C HIS A 83 16.12 2.64 4.66
N ARG A 84 16.19 1.68 3.71
CA ARG A 84 15.57 0.34 3.81
C ARG A 84 14.04 0.30 3.70
N VAL A 85 13.48 1.22 2.93
CA VAL A 85 12.11 1.11 2.43
C VAL A 85 12.14 0.36 1.11
N PHE A 86 11.31 -0.66 0.97
CA PHE A 86 11.16 -1.47 -0.22
C PHE A 86 9.70 -1.46 -0.67
N PHE A 87 9.44 -1.74 -1.95
CA PHE A 87 8.09 -1.97 -2.44
C PHE A 87 8.02 -3.10 -3.46
N ILE A 88 6.85 -3.72 -3.55
CA ILE A 88 6.52 -4.72 -4.56
C ILE A 88 6.00 -3.98 -5.78
N ALA A 89 6.71 -4.10 -6.91
CA ALA A 89 6.43 -3.34 -8.13
C ALA A 89 5.24 -3.86 -8.96
N GLU A 90 4.61 -4.94 -8.49
CA GLU A 90 3.45 -5.57 -9.10
C GLU A 90 2.23 -5.43 -8.17
N LEU A 91 1.04 -5.44 -8.75
CA LEU A 91 -0.19 -5.50 -7.96
C LEU A 91 -0.31 -6.87 -7.30
N ILE A 92 -0.58 -6.88 -5.99
CA ILE A 92 -0.77 -8.10 -5.21
C ILE A 92 -2.26 -8.40 -5.01
N ASN A 93 -2.58 -9.61 -4.57
CA ASN A 93 -3.95 -9.95 -4.16
C ASN A 93 -4.39 -9.10 -2.95
N ASP A 94 -5.69 -8.91 -2.80
CA ASP A 94 -6.26 -8.22 -1.64
C ASP A 94 -5.92 -8.96 -0.33
N LEU A 95 -5.25 -8.27 0.58
CA LEU A 95 -4.82 -8.81 1.87
C LEU A 95 -5.85 -8.59 2.98
N ALA A 96 -6.90 -7.78 2.77
CA ALA A 96 -7.84 -7.40 3.83
C ALA A 96 -8.59 -8.62 4.43
N SER A 97 -8.84 -9.65 3.62
CA SER A 97 -9.55 -10.88 4.03
C SER A 97 -8.62 -12.00 4.50
N SER A 98 -7.30 -11.85 4.35
CA SER A 98 -6.32 -12.87 4.77
C SER A 98 -6.14 -12.91 6.29
N SER A 99 -5.57 -13.98 6.86
CA SER A 99 -5.03 -13.92 8.22
C SER A 99 -3.82 -12.99 8.28
N LEU A 100 -3.47 -12.53 9.48
CA LEU A 100 -2.30 -11.66 9.66
C LEU A 100 -1.02 -12.36 9.19
N GLU A 101 -0.84 -13.61 9.59
CA GLU A 101 0.33 -14.42 9.26
C GLU A 101 0.45 -14.61 7.75
N ASN A 102 -0.64 -15.00 7.08
CA ASN A 102 -0.64 -15.23 5.64
C ASN A 102 -0.35 -13.94 4.86
N ALA A 103 -0.88 -12.80 5.32
CA ALA A 103 -0.62 -11.50 4.70
C ALA A 103 0.85 -11.08 4.88
N ALA A 104 1.41 -11.24 6.08
CA ALA A 104 2.82 -10.95 6.33
C ALA A 104 3.75 -11.88 5.53
N ASP A 105 3.47 -13.18 5.51
CA ASP A 105 4.25 -14.16 4.75
C ASP A 105 4.16 -13.89 3.25
N CYS A 106 2.98 -13.48 2.74
CA CYS A 106 2.83 -13.05 1.36
C CYS A 106 3.79 -11.89 1.02
N LEU A 107 3.79 -10.82 1.83
CA LEU A 107 4.63 -9.65 1.60
C LEU A 107 6.13 -9.97 1.65
N VAL A 108 6.55 -10.90 2.51
CA VAL A 108 7.97 -11.32 2.63
C VAL A 108 8.37 -12.31 1.53
N SER A 109 7.43 -13.10 1.01
CA SER A 109 7.70 -14.10 -0.04
C SER A 109 7.88 -13.49 -1.43
N LEU A 110 7.36 -12.29 -1.65
CA LEU A 110 7.49 -11.56 -2.90
C LEU A 110 8.86 -10.92 -3.01
N GLN A 111 9.28 -10.56 -4.22
CA GLN A 111 10.57 -9.90 -4.46
C GLN A 111 10.37 -8.37 -4.44
N PRO A 112 10.63 -7.68 -3.32
CA PRO A 112 10.50 -6.23 -3.29
C PRO A 112 11.75 -5.59 -3.89
N CYS A 113 11.61 -4.36 -4.38
CA CYS A 113 12.71 -3.52 -4.84
C CYS A 113 12.91 -2.35 -3.88
N LEU A 114 14.17 -1.92 -3.71
CA LEU A 114 14.51 -0.81 -2.85
C LEU A 114 13.89 0.49 -3.38
N LEU A 115 13.28 1.30 -2.51
CA LEU A 115 12.72 2.59 -2.85
C LEU A 115 13.81 3.64 -3.11
N CYS A 116 14.43 3.58 -4.30
CA CYS A 116 15.30 4.61 -4.83
C CYS A 116 14.53 5.63 -5.70
N SER A 117 15.20 6.67 -6.18
CA SER A 117 14.60 7.69 -7.06
C SER A 117 13.88 7.11 -8.27
N GLU A 118 14.52 6.19 -9.03
CA GLU A 118 13.92 5.56 -10.22
C GLU A 118 12.67 4.75 -9.87
N SER A 119 12.75 3.96 -8.80
CA SER A 119 11.68 3.06 -8.39
C SER A 119 10.49 3.83 -7.78
N ARG A 120 10.72 5.05 -7.29
CA ARG A 120 9.69 5.95 -6.79
C ARG A 120 8.72 6.36 -7.90
N ASP A 121 9.22 6.61 -9.10
CA ASP A 121 8.38 6.96 -10.25
C ASP A 121 7.45 5.80 -10.63
N ARG A 122 7.93 4.56 -10.50
CA ARG A 122 7.10 3.35 -10.66
C ARG A 122 6.02 3.28 -9.58
N LEU A 123 6.38 3.51 -8.32
CA LEU A 123 5.41 3.55 -7.23
C LEU A 123 4.35 4.63 -7.48
N TYR A 124 4.75 5.85 -7.86
CA TYR A 124 3.82 6.90 -8.25
C TYR A 124 2.91 6.49 -9.40
N SER A 125 3.45 5.84 -10.43
CA SER A 125 2.67 5.35 -11.57
C SER A 125 1.59 4.33 -11.16
N LEU A 126 1.90 3.44 -10.22
CA LEU A 126 0.94 2.48 -9.65
C LEU A 126 -0.14 3.16 -8.78
N THR A 127 0.17 4.34 -8.24
CA THR A 127 -0.78 5.12 -7.44
C THR A 127 -1.71 6.01 -8.27
N MET A 128 -1.38 6.25 -9.54
CA MET A 128 -2.23 7.08 -10.40
C MET A 128 -3.56 6.36 -10.69
N PRO A 129 -4.70 7.07 -10.67
CA PRO A 129 -5.93 6.50 -11.18
C PRO A 129 -5.72 6.06 -12.63
N TYR A 130 -6.12 4.84 -12.99
CA TYR A 130 -6.08 4.36 -14.37
C TYR A 130 -6.88 5.34 -15.26
N GLN A 131 -6.19 6.24 -15.96
CA GLN A 131 -6.79 7.04 -17.03
C GLN A 131 -7.00 6.10 -18.23
N GLY A 132 -8.11 5.37 -18.25
CA GLY A 132 -8.32 4.32 -19.24
C GLY A 132 -9.74 3.80 -19.44
N PHE A 133 -10.75 4.35 -18.76
CA PHE A 133 -12.13 4.20 -19.20
C PHE A 133 -12.61 5.58 -19.68
N SER A 134 -12.36 5.87 -20.95
CA SER A 134 -13.22 6.80 -21.66
C SER A 134 -14.66 6.32 -21.45
N GLU A 135 -15.49 7.18 -20.87
CA GLU A 135 -16.93 7.04 -21.01
C GLU A 135 -17.21 6.79 -22.48
N ILE A 136 -17.61 5.56 -22.83
CA ILE A 136 -18.37 5.37 -24.04
C ILE A 136 -19.61 6.21 -23.80
N LYS A 137 -19.62 7.43 -24.37
CA LYS A 137 -20.84 8.18 -24.57
C LYS A 137 -21.78 7.23 -25.28
N LEU A 138 -22.69 6.62 -24.52
CA LEU A 138 -23.95 6.15 -25.05
C LEU A 138 -24.69 7.41 -25.47
N SER A 139 -24.36 7.90 -26.66
CA SER A 139 -25.25 8.72 -27.46
C SER A 139 -26.46 7.85 -27.76
N ILE A 140 -27.41 7.85 -26.82
CA ILE A 140 -28.78 7.45 -27.07
C ILE A 140 -29.30 8.46 -28.08
N SER A 141 -29.17 8.11 -29.36
CA SER A 141 -29.95 8.70 -30.42
C SER A 141 -31.37 8.23 -30.18
N SER A 142 -32.21 9.09 -29.60
CA SER A 142 -33.64 8.87 -29.60
C SER A 142 -34.14 9.01 -31.05
N PRO A 143 -34.77 7.99 -31.65
CA PRO A 143 -35.56 8.20 -32.83
C PRO A 143 -36.97 8.64 -32.41
N HIS A 144 -37.51 9.58 -33.21
CA HIS A 144 -38.89 10.08 -33.27
C HIS A 144 -39.21 11.32 -32.43
#